data_AF-A0A3D2WLN7-F1
#
_entry.id   AF-A0A3D2WLN7-F1
#
_cell.length_a   1.000
_cell.length_b   1.000
_cell.length_c   1.000
_cell.angle_alpha   90.00
_cell.angle_beta   90.00
_cell.angle_gamma   90.00
#
_symmetry.space_group_name_H-M   'P 1'
#
loop_
_entity.id
_entity.type
_entity.pdbx_description
1 polymer ?
#
loop_
_entity_poly.entity_id
_entity_poly.type
_entity_poly.pdbx_seq_one_letter_code
_entity_poly.pdbx_strand_id
1 'polypeptide(L)' 'MTSTVDFTDYKVADISLADLGRRELEIAESEMPALMALREKYKADQPLAGAKILGCLHMTIQT' A
#
# COMPACT_ATOMS: atom_id res chain seq x y z
N MET A 1 20.72 -1.78 -16.04
CA MET A 1 20.07 -3.10 -15.88
C MET A 1 19.78 -3.27 -14.40
N THR A 2 18.60 -2.84 -13.95
CA THR A 2 18.16 -2.95 -12.55
C THR A 2 17.55 -4.32 -12.35
N SER A 3 18.18 -5.13 -11.50
CA SER A 3 17.74 -6.46 -11.10
C SER A 3 16.37 -6.37 -10.43
N THR A 4 15.34 -6.96 -11.03
CA THR A 4 14.05 -7.19 -10.38
C THR A 4 14.28 -8.21 -9.27
N VAL A 5 14.13 -7.79 -8.01
CA VAL A 5 14.12 -8.73 -6.90
C VAL A 5 12.83 -9.52 -7.01
N ASP A 6 12.93 -10.82 -7.29
CA ASP A 6 11.79 -11.75 -7.34
C ASP A 6 11.27 -11.98 -5.91
N PHE A 7 10.46 -11.04 -5.42
CA PHE A 7 9.70 -11.22 -4.19
C PHE A 7 8.58 -12.21 -4.45
N THR A 8 8.52 -13.31 -3.70
CA THR A 8 7.55 -14.41 -3.93
C THR A 8 6.64 -14.70 -2.74
N ASP A 9 6.78 -13.97 -1.63
CA ASP A 9 5.99 -14.19 -0.40
C ASP A 9 4.63 -13.48 -0.48
N TYR A 10 3.78 -13.94 -1.40
CA TYR A 10 2.39 -13.52 -1.53
C TYR A 10 1.56 -14.61 -2.20
N LYS A 11 0.24 -14.54 -2.05
CA LYS A 11 -0.70 -15.38 -2.78
C LYS A 11 -1.93 -14.57 -3.17
N VAL A 12 -2.01 -14.22 -4.44
CA VAL A 12 -3.10 -13.43 -5.03
C VAL A 12 -3.70 -14.19 -6.22
N ALA A 13 -4.89 -13.77 -6.67
CA ALA A 13 -5.56 -14.42 -7.79
C ALA A 13 -4.81 -14.22 -9.12
N ASP A 14 -4.38 -13.00 -9.43
CA ASP A 14 -3.68 -12.65 -10.66
C ASP A 14 -2.78 -11.42 -10.45
N ILE A 15 -1.47 -11.58 -10.67
CA ILE A 15 -0.49 -10.50 -10.50
C ILE A 15 -0.47 -9.52 -11.69
N SER A 16 -1.01 -9.92 -12.85
CA SER A 16 -1.04 -9.06 -14.04
C SER A 16 -1.94 -7.82 -13.87
N LEU A 17 -2.83 -7.83 -12.87
CA LEU A 17 -3.73 -6.73 -12.53
C LEU A 17 -3.06 -5.62 -11.68
N ALA A 18 -1.78 -5.75 -11.32
CA ALA A 18 -1.09 -4.80 -10.45
C ALA A 18 -1.09 -3.35 -10.99
N ASP A 19 -0.91 -3.18 -12.30
CA ASP A 19 -0.91 -1.86 -12.93
C ASP A 19 -2.28 -1.18 -12.87
N LEU A 20 -3.36 -1.96 -13.02
CA LEU A 20 -4.72 -1.46 -12.86
C LEU A 20 -4.98 -1.08 -11.40
N GLY A 21 -4.63 -1.95 -10.46
CA GLY A 21 -4.79 -1.70 -9.03
C GLY A 21 -4.03 -0.45 -8.56
N ARG A 22 -2.84 -0.17 -9.13
CA ARG A 22 -2.10 1.07 -8.84
C ARG A 22 -2.86 2.32 -9.26
N ARG A 23 -3.51 2.31 -10.42
CA ARG A 23 -4.32 3.45 -10.89
C ARG A 23 -5.55 3.67 -10.00
N GLU A 24 -6.19 2.60 -9.55
CA GLU A 24 -7.33 2.72 -8.62
C GLU A 24 -6.89 3.23 -7.24
N LEU A 25 -5.71 2.84 -6.77
CA LEU A 25 -5.11 3.40 -5.54
C LEU A 25 -4.91 4.91 -5.63
N GLU A 26 -4.41 5.43 -6.75
CA GLU A 26 -4.23 6.87 -6.95
C GLU A 26 -5.55 7.65 -6.84
N ILE A 27 -6.64 7.07 -7.35
CA ILE A 27 -7.99 7.63 -7.22
C ILE A 27 -8.43 7.61 -5.75
N ALA A 28 -8.27 6.47 -5.07
CA ALA A 28 -8.66 6.32 -3.67
C ALA A 28 -7.89 7.24 -2.72
N GLU A 29 -6.59 7.50 -2.96
CA GLU A 29 -5.82 8.46 -2.17
C GLU A 29 -6.43 9.88 -2.24
N SER A 30 -6.96 10.28 -3.39
CA SER A 30 -7.65 11.57 -3.56
C SER A 30 -8.99 11.66 -2.81
N GLU A 31 -9.64 10.52 -2.59
CA GLU A 31 -10.89 10.39 -1.85
C GLU A 31 -10.69 10.16 -0.34
N MET A 32 -9.45 9.96 0.11
CA MET A 32 -9.07 9.69 1.51
C MET A 32 -8.20 10.83 2.11
N PRO A 33 -8.67 12.09 2.13
CA PRO A 33 -7.85 13.24 2.50
C PRO A 33 -7.34 13.20 3.94
N ALA A 34 -8.13 12.64 4.87
CA ALA A 34 -7.72 12.49 6.26
C ALA A 34 -6.53 11.52 6.41
N LEU A 35 -6.53 10.40 5.67
CA LEU A 35 -5.44 9.44 5.70
C LEU A 35 -4.17 10.04 5.10
N MET A 36 -4.30 10.78 4.00
CA MET A 36 -3.16 11.46 3.36
C MET A 36 -2.58 12.56 4.24
N ALA A 37 -3.42 13.31 4.96
CA ALA A 37 -2.97 14.29 5.95
C ALA A 37 -2.20 13.63 7.11
N LEU A 38 -2.64 12.48 7.61
CA LEU A 38 -1.93 11.73 8.64
C LEU A 38 -0.58 11.22 8.13
N ARG A 39 -0.54 10.69 6.91
CA ARG A 39 0.69 10.23 6.25
C ARG A 39 1.72 11.35 6.16
N GLU A 40 1.32 12.53 5.70
CA GLU A 40 2.24 13.68 5.59
C GLU A 40 2.71 14.17 6.96
N LYS A 41 1.79 14.32 7.91
CA LYS A 41 2.10 14.81 9.26
C LYS A 41 3.14 13.96 9.98
N TYR A 42 3.04 12.62 9.91
CA TYR A 42 3.88 11.70 10.67
C TYR A 42 5.03 11.09 9.86
N LYS A 43 5.23 11.53 8.61
CA LYS A 43 6.26 11.00 7.72
C LYS A 43 7.67 11.16 8.29
N ALA A 44 7.97 12.30 8.92
CA ALA A 44 9.30 12.55 9.49
C ALA A 44 9.53 11.76 10.79
N ASP A 45 8.51 11.65 11.63
CA ASP A 45 8.61 11.05 12.96
C ASP A 45 8.74 9.52 12.93
N GLN A 46 8.31 8.88 11.83
CA GLN A 46 8.32 7.42 11.65
C GLN A 46 7.82 6.66 12.89
N PRO A 47 6.60 6.96 13.41
CA PRO A 47 6.14 6.45 14.70
C PRO A 47 5.93 4.92 14.74
N LEU A 48 5.90 4.27 13.58
CA LEU A 48 5.76 2.82 13.43
C LEU A 48 7.09 2.12 13.10
N ALA A 49 8.24 2.80 13.21
CA ALA A 49 9.54 2.20 12.97
C ALA A 49 9.76 0.98 13.89
N GLY A 50 9.98 -0.19 13.29
CA GLY A 50 10.18 -1.45 13.99
C GLY A 50 8.88 -2.18 14.41
N ALA A 51 7.71 -1.59 14.19
CA ALA A 51 6.43 -2.25 14.44
C ALA A 51 6.19 -3.40 13.44
N LYS A 52 5.66 -4.53 13.92
CA LYS A 52 5.19 -5.65 13.09
C LYS A 52 3.68 -5.76 13.21
N ILE A 53 2.96 -5.40 12.16
CA ILE A 53 1.50 -5.26 12.16
C ILE A 53 0.88 -6.44 11.40
N LEU A 54 -0.01 -7.18 12.06
CA LEU A 54 -0.84 -8.20 11.41
C LEU A 54 -2.19 -7.59 11.05
N GLY A 55 -2.56 -7.63 9.77
CA GLY A 55 -3.83 -7.13 9.26
C GLY A 55 -4.74 -8.26 8.80
N CYS A 56 -6.00 -8.24 9.23
CA CYS A 56 -7.07 -9.10 8.72
C CYS A 56 -8.29 -8.22 8.45
N LEU A 57 -8.27 -7.56 7.30
CA LEU A 57 -9.29 -6.63 6.84
C LEU A 57 -9.77 -7.09 5.46
N HIS A 58 -10.85 -6.49 4.97
CA HIS A 58 -11.27 -6.73 3.60
C HIS A 58 -10.22 -6.14 2.66
N MET A 59 -9.67 -6.95 1.76
CA MET A 59 -8.58 -6.53 0.87
C MET A 59 -9.13 -5.75 -0.34
N THR A 60 -9.62 -4.55 -0.07
CA THR A 60 -10.18 -3.60 -1.07
C THR A 60 -9.15 -2.55 -1.46
N ILE A 61 -9.47 -1.68 -2.42
CA ILE A 61 -8.59 -0.58 -2.85
C ILE A 61 -8.25 0.40 -1.71
N GLN A 62 -9.14 0.55 -0.73
CA GLN A 62 -8.97 1.50 0.38
C GLN A 62 -8.08 0.96 1.52
N THR A 63 -7.80 -0.35 1.56
CA THR A 63 -7.06 -1.02 2.64
C THR A 63 -5.61 -1.24 2.24
#